data_AF-A0A8X6LVU2-F1
#
_entry.id   AF-A0A8X6LVU2-F1
#
_cell.length_a   1.000
_cell.length_b   1.000
_cell.length_c   1.000
_cell.angle_alpha   90.00
_cell.angle_beta   90.00
_cell.angle_gamma   90.00
#
_symmetry.space_group_name_H-M   'P 1'
#
loop_
_entity.id
_entity.type
_entity.pdbx_description
1 polymer ?
#
loop_
_entity_poly.entity_id
_entity_poly.type
_entity_poly.pdbx_seq_one_letter_code
_entity_poly.pdbx_strand_id
1 'polypeptide(L)'
;MLVVFGRLQFSEFSQKEKHPWILPNGEKFTNLLIQYAHKRVLHFGIASTLAHLREKYFIIKGRKNLKSVLQNCIIFKKLNASPGKQEIAPLPKDRIVEPFPFLTCAVDFSGPIYIKTKTDSEKAYIV
;
A
#
# COMPACT_ATOMS: atom_id res chain seq x y z
N MET A 1 9.19 -27.69 23.31
CA MET A 1 9.16 -26.51 22.43
C MET A 1 10.47 -26.46 21.67
N LEU A 2 10.45 -26.42 20.33
CA LEU A 2 11.69 -26.41 19.53
C LEU A 2 12.18 -24.98 19.30
N VAL A 3 13.48 -24.75 19.47
CA VAL A 3 14.17 -23.47 19.27
C VAL A 3 15.22 -23.60 18.18
N VAL A 4 15.48 -22.52 17.45
CA VAL A 4 16.57 -22.46 16.48
C VAL A 4 17.86 -22.06 17.18
N PHE A 5 18.93 -22.84 17.01
CA PHE A 5 20.30 -22.38 17.24
C PHE A 5 20.85 -21.84 15.94
N GLY A 6 21.52 -20.69 15.99
CA GLY A 6 21.91 -19.97 14.78
C GLY A 6 23.08 -19.04 14.98
N ARG A 7 23.35 -18.24 13.94
CA ARG A 7 24.55 -17.38 13.84
C ARG A 7 24.59 -16.23 14.85
N LEU A 8 23.51 -16.00 15.60
CA LEU A 8 23.39 -14.91 16.56
C LEU A 8 23.83 -15.30 17.99
N GLN A 9 24.38 -16.50 18.19
CA GLN A 9 24.76 -17.01 19.52
C GLN A 9 25.68 -16.08 20.32
N PHE A 10 26.58 -15.35 19.64
CA PHE A 10 27.52 -14.39 20.25
C PHE A 10 27.11 -12.92 20.12
N SER A 11 25.87 -12.63 19.71
CA SER A 11 25.37 -11.25 19.64
C SER A 11 25.02 -10.68 21.02
N GLU A 12 24.77 -9.38 21.12
CA GLU A 12 24.26 -8.73 22.34
C GLU A 12 22.73 -8.89 22.52
N PHE A 13 22.05 -9.62 21.62
CA PHE A 13 20.60 -9.83 21.70
C PHE A 13 20.19 -10.66 22.91
N SER A 14 18.93 -10.52 23.32
CA SER A 14 18.37 -11.35 24.38
C SER A 14 18.35 -12.82 23.98
N GLN A 15 18.35 -13.72 24.96
CA GLN A 15 18.38 -15.17 24.69
C GLN A 15 17.20 -15.63 23.82
N LYS A 16 16.04 -14.97 23.93
CA LYS A 16 14.84 -15.28 23.13
C LYS A 16 14.97 -14.85 21.68
N GLU A 17 15.64 -13.73 21.42
CA GLU A 17 15.90 -13.25 20.05
C GLU A 17 16.98 -14.08 19.36
N LYS A 18 17.99 -14.54 20.12
CA LYS A 18 19.02 -15.47 19.63
C LYS A 18 18.43 -16.82 19.26
N HIS A 19 17.45 -17.28 20.04
CA HIS A 19 16.85 -18.62 19.94
C HIS A 19 15.32 -18.57 19.82
N PRO A 20 14.80 -18.07 18.68
CA PRO A 20 13.37 -17.93 18.48
C PRO A 20 12.68 -19.30 18.41
N TRP A 21 11.40 -19.31 18.83
CA TRP A 21 10.57 -20.52 18.81
C TRP A 21 10.17 -20.90 17.40
N ILE A 22 10.34 -22.17 17.04
CA ILE A 22 9.97 -22.67 15.72
C ILE A 22 8.46 -22.83 15.65
N LEU A 23 7.87 -22.26 14.59
CA LEU A 23 6.46 -22.48 14.27
C LEU A 23 6.29 -23.16 12.91
N PRO A 24 5.40 -24.16 12.81
CA PRO A 24 5.05 -24.77 11.55
C PRO A 24 4.34 -23.77 10.63
N ASN A 25 4.55 -23.97 9.32
CA ASN A 25 3.87 -23.21 8.28
C ASN A 25 2.42 -23.67 8.12
N GLY A 26 1.50 -22.75 7.83
CA GLY A 26 0.14 -23.08 7.40
C GLY A 26 -0.85 -23.40 8.52
N GLU A 27 -0.36 -23.62 9.75
CA GLU A 27 -1.21 -23.84 10.92
C GLU A 27 -2.06 -22.62 11.28
N LYS A 28 -3.28 -22.88 11.78
CA LYS A 28 -4.25 -21.82 12.14
C LYS A 28 -3.66 -20.83 13.13
N PHE A 29 -2.96 -21.33 14.15
CA PHE A 29 -2.28 -20.49 15.14
C PHE A 29 -1.22 -19.57 14.50
N THR A 30 -0.34 -20.12 13.65
CA THR A 30 0.68 -19.34 12.95
C THR A 30 0.05 -18.25 12.10
N ASN A 31 -1.06 -18.53 11.42
CA ASN A 31 -1.74 -17.55 10.58
C ASN A 31 -2.36 -16.41 11.41
N LEU A 32 -2.98 -16.73 12.55
CA LEU A 32 -3.50 -15.71 13.48
C LEU A 32 -2.38 -14.85 14.07
N LEU A 33 -1.25 -15.47 14.42
CA LEU A 33 -0.08 -14.76 14.90
C LEU A 33 0.49 -13.81 13.83
N ILE A 34 0.56 -14.25 12.57
CA ILE A 34 0.97 -13.40 11.45
C ILE A 34 0.01 -12.21 11.30
N GLN A 35 -1.31 -12.43 11.38
CA GLN A 35 -2.30 -11.35 11.31
C GLN A 35 -2.14 -10.35 12.45
N TYR A 36 -1.89 -10.84 13.67
CA TYR A 36 -1.63 -10.00 14.83
C TYR A 36 -0.37 -9.14 14.61
N ALA A 37 0.75 -9.76 14.23
CA ALA A 37 2.00 -9.05 13.94
C ALA A 37 1.83 -8.04 12.80
N HIS A 38 1.09 -8.40 11.75
CA HIS A 38 0.82 -7.53 10.61
C HIS A 38 0.06 -6.25 11.01
N LYS A 39 -0.91 -6.37 11.94
CA LYS A 39 -1.62 -5.20 12.51
C LYS A 39 -0.71 -4.35 13.39
N ARG A 40 0.19 -4.97 14.17
CA ARG A 40 1.15 -4.25 15.04
C ARG A 40 2.14 -3.41 14.25
N VAL A 41 2.55 -3.88 13.07
CA VAL A 41 3.39 -3.10 12.14
C VAL A 41 2.59 -2.21 11.20
N LEU A 42 1.34 -1.87 11.55
CA LEU A 42 0.49 -0.94 10.80
C LEU A 42 0.35 -1.29 9.30
N HIS A 43 0.25 -2.57 8.99
CA HIS A 43 0.08 -3.06 7.62
C HIS A 43 1.24 -2.79 6.65
N PHE A 44 2.43 -2.41 7.15
CA PHE A 44 3.58 -1.93 6.38
C PHE A 44 4.28 -3.00 5.49
N GLY A 45 3.85 -4.26 5.56
CA GLY A 45 4.17 -5.28 4.56
C GLY A 45 4.99 -6.47 5.05
N ILE A 46 5.44 -7.30 4.10
CA ILE A 46 6.00 -8.64 4.40
C ILE A 46 7.31 -8.53 5.18
N ALA A 47 8.24 -7.67 4.77
CA ALA A 47 9.56 -7.57 5.40
C ALA A 47 9.45 -7.13 6.86
N SER A 48 8.65 -6.10 7.15
CA SER A 48 8.46 -5.59 8.51
C SER A 48 7.66 -6.54 9.39
N THR A 49 6.63 -7.20 8.85
CA THR A 49 5.90 -8.23 9.58
C THR A 49 6.83 -9.40 9.93
N LEU A 50 7.72 -9.80 9.01
CA LEU A 50 8.67 -10.88 9.23
C LEU A 50 9.74 -10.50 10.27
N ALA A 51 10.24 -9.27 10.23
CA ALA A 51 11.19 -8.76 11.20
C ALA A 51 10.58 -8.77 12.61
N HIS A 52 9.35 -8.25 12.76
CA HIS A 52 8.66 -8.24 14.05
C HIS A 52 8.40 -9.66 14.58
N LEU A 53 8.04 -10.61 13.71
CA LEU A 53 7.87 -12.00 14.10
C LEU A 53 9.19 -12.65 14.54
N ARG A 54 10.32 -12.31 13.89
CA ARG A 54 11.64 -12.89 14.16
C ARG A 54 12.23 -12.53 15.51
N GLU A 55 11.73 -11.49 16.18
CA GLU A 55 12.07 -11.18 17.57
C GLU A 55 11.76 -12.36 18.52
N LYS A 56 10.77 -13.21 18.18
CA LYS A 56 10.31 -14.30 19.05
C LYS A 56 10.09 -15.64 18.34
N TYR A 57 9.86 -15.63 17.03
CA TYR A 57 9.39 -16.79 16.27
C TYR A 57 10.15 -17.00 14.97
N PHE A 58 10.50 -18.25 14.70
CA PHE A 58 11.04 -18.70 13.43
C PHE A 58 10.00 -19.55 12.71
N ILE A 59 9.24 -18.93 11.80
CA ILE A 59 8.23 -19.63 11.00
C ILE A 59 8.91 -20.33 9.82
N ILE A 60 8.77 -21.65 9.74
CA ILE A 60 9.28 -22.43 8.60
C ILE A 60 8.63 -21.92 7.32
N LYS A 61 9.42 -21.67 6.27
CA LYS A 61 8.93 -21.05 5.01
C LYS A 61 8.14 -19.76 5.26
N GLY A 62 8.46 -19.01 6.33
CA GLY A 62 7.66 -17.90 6.84
C GLY A 62 7.29 -16.85 5.79
N ARG A 63 8.22 -16.46 4.90
CA ARG A 63 7.93 -15.48 3.84
C ARG A 63 6.78 -15.92 2.92
N LYS A 64 6.70 -17.22 2.59
CA LYS A 64 5.60 -17.79 1.78
C LYS A 64 4.29 -17.72 2.56
N ASN A 65 4.30 -18.07 3.84
CA ASN A 65 3.10 -18.01 4.68
C ASN A 65 2.59 -16.57 4.82
N LEU A 66 3.49 -15.64 5.16
CA LEU A 66 3.20 -14.22 5.29
C LEU A 66 2.58 -13.68 4.00
N LYS A 67 3.14 -14.01 2.82
CA LYS A 67 2.58 -13.57 1.55
C LYS A 67 1.12 -14.02 1.38
N SER A 68 0.82 -15.29 1.68
CA SER A 68 -0.55 -15.83 1.63
C SER A 68 -1.51 -15.08 2.57
N VAL A 69 -1.10 -14.88 3.83
CA VAL A 69 -1.92 -14.19 4.83
C VAL A 69 -2.12 -12.71 4.50
N LEU A 70 -1.07 -11.99 4.11
CA LEU A 70 -1.11 -10.54 3.85
C LEU A 70 -1.82 -10.22 2.54
N GLN A 71 -1.79 -11.11 1.54
CA GLN A 71 -2.59 -10.94 0.32
C GLN A 71 -4.09 -10.90 0.57
N ASN A 72 -4.57 -11.42 1.70
CA ASN A 72 -5.99 -11.30 2.09
C ASN A 72 -6.31 -10.01 2.84
N CYS A 73 -5.31 -9.22 3.23
CA CYS A 73 -5.52 -7.95 3.90
C CYS A 73 -5.87 -6.84 2.89
N ILE A 74 -7.07 -6.26 3.02
CA ILE A 74 -7.54 -5.17 2.17
C ILE A 74 -6.67 -3.91 2.31
N ILE A 75 -6.24 -3.58 3.53
CA ILE A 75 -5.41 -2.40 3.80
C ILE A 75 -4.06 -2.54 3.09
N PHE A 76 -3.38 -3.68 3.28
CA PHE A 76 -2.13 -3.98 2.57
C PHE A 76 -2.31 -3.94 1.05
N LYS A 77 -3.39 -4.54 0.52
CA LYS A 77 -3.72 -4.51 -0.91
C LYS A 77 -3.87 -3.08 -1.45
N LYS A 78 -4.57 -2.21 -0.73
CA LYS A 78 -4.75 -0.80 -1.13
C LYS A 78 -3.44 -0.03 -1.10
N LEU A 79 -2.65 -0.19 -0.03
CA LEU A 79 -1.37 0.50 0.14
C LEU A 79 -0.30 0.04 -0.87
N ASN A 80 -0.37 -1.21 -1.33
CA ASN A 80 0.58 -1.80 -2.29
C ASN A 80 -0.03 -1.97 -3.68
N ALA A 81 -1.18 -1.34 -3.95
CA ALA A 81 -1.77 -1.37 -5.28
C ALA A 81 -0.83 -0.70 -6.27
N SER A 82 -0.55 -1.37 -7.39
CA SER A 82 0.12 -0.71 -8.51
C SER A 82 -0.80 0.35 -9.10
N PRO A 83 -0.25 1.46 -9.62
CA PRO A 83 -1.04 2.43 -10.38
C PRO A 83 -1.85 1.72 -11.46
N GLY A 84 -3.11 2.14 -11.63
CA GLY A 84 -3.93 1.68 -12.74
C GLY A 84 -3.25 2.04 -14.06
N LYS A 85 -3.41 1.18 -15.07
CA LYS A 85 -3.06 1.55 -16.44
C LYS A 85 -4.20 2.38 -16.99
N GLN A 86 -3.89 3.59 -17.45
CA GLN A 86 -4.83 4.39 -18.20
C GLN A 86 -4.79 3.92 -19.66
N GLU A 87 -5.84 3.22 -20.08
CA GLU A 87 -6.07 2.94 -21.50
C GLU A 87 -6.51 4.25 -22.17
N ILE A 88 -5.73 4.73 -23.14
CA ILE A 88 -6.02 5.98 -23.85
C ILE A 88 -6.75 5.63 -25.14
N ALA A 89 -7.97 6.14 -25.30
CA ALA A 89 -8.70 6.04 -26.55
C ALA A 89 -7.99 6.83 -27.67
N PRO A 90 -8.11 6.42 -28.95
CA PRO A 90 -7.57 7.20 -30.06
C PRO A 90 -8.14 8.62 -30.04
N LEU A 91 -7.29 9.61 -30.33
CA LEU A 91 -7.71 11.00 -30.40
C LEU A 91 -8.75 11.17 -31.53
N PRO A 92 -9.81 11.97 -31.32
CA PRO A 92 -10.77 12.25 -32.38
C PRO A 92 -10.10 13.03 -33.52
N LYS A 93 -10.63 12.87 -34.73
CA LYS A 93 -10.09 13.47 -35.95
C LYS A 93 -9.86 14.97 -35.82
N ASP A 94 -10.79 15.68 -35.18
CA ASP A 94 -10.76 17.14 -34.99
C ASP A 94 -9.62 17.62 -34.08
N ARG A 95 -8.96 16.71 -33.33
CA ARG A 95 -7.76 17.01 -32.51
C ARG A 95 -6.44 16.85 -33.27
N ILE A 96 -6.46 16.27 -34.48
CA ILE A 96 -5.25 15.89 -35.23
C ILE A 96 -5.23 16.52 -36.63
N VAL A 97 -6.40 16.71 -37.24
CA VAL A 97 -6.53 17.35 -38.56
C VAL A 97 -6.55 18.86 -38.39
N GLU A 98 -5.72 19.57 -39.17
CA GLU A 98 -5.68 21.02 -39.20
C GLU A 98 -7.00 21.59 -39.75
N PRO A 99 -7.81 22.30 -38.94
CA PRO A 99 -9.07 22.88 -39.40
C PRO A 99 -8.86 24.33 -39.87
N PHE A 100 -9.81 24.86 -40.64
CA PHE A 100 -9.87 26.31 -40.84
C PHE A 100 -10.09 27.03 -39.49
N PRO A 101 -9.58 28.27 -39.33
CA PRO A 101 -9.82 29.05 -38.11
C PRO A 101 -11.32 29.09 -37.76
N PHE A 102 -11.64 28.90 -36.48
CA PHE A 102 -13.00 28.91 -35.92
C PHE A 102 -13.96 27.80 -36.39
N LEU A 103 -13.49 26.80 -37.15
CA LEU A 103 -14.33 25.65 -37.58
C LEU A 103 -14.73 24.76 -36.40
N THR A 104 -13.81 24.57 -35.44
CA THR A 104 -14.04 23.80 -34.23
C THR A 104 -13.58 24.62 -33.03
N CYS A 105 -14.49 24.88 -32.09
CA CYS A 105 -14.19 25.58 -30.84
C CYS A 105 -14.55 24.66 -29.66
N ALA A 106 -13.74 24.70 -28.62
CA ALA A 106 -14.05 24.08 -27.34
C ALA A 106 -14.39 25.19 -26.34
N VAL A 107 -15.51 25.04 -25.64
CA VAL A 107 -15.90 25.91 -24.53
C VAL A 107 -15.92 25.05 -23.29
N ASP A 108 -15.29 25.54 -22.23
CA ASP A 108 -15.33 24.92 -20.91
C ASP A 108 -15.70 26.00 -19.89
N PHE A 109 -16.46 25.61 -18.88
CA PHE A 109 -16.82 26.51 -17.79
C PHE A 109 -15.80 26.33 -16.68
N SER A 110 -15.20 27.42 -16.21
CA SER A 110 -14.44 27.34 -14.98
C SER A 110 -15.38 27.08 -13.79
N GLY A 111 -14.81 26.49 -12.75
CA GLY A 111 -15.46 26.52 -11.44
C GLY A 111 -15.64 27.96 -10.94
N PRO A 112 -16.47 28.16 -9.91
CA PRO A 112 -16.69 29.48 -9.35
C PRO A 112 -15.38 30.13 -8.89
N ILE A 113 -15.23 31.40 -9.21
CA ILE A 113 -14.17 32.24 -8.65
C ILE A 113 -14.72 33.01 -7.46
N TYR A 114 -13.91 33.17 -6.42
CA TYR A 114 -14.29 33.97 -5.25
C TYR A 114 -13.72 35.37 -5.41
N ILE A 115 -14.60 36.37 -5.47
CA ILE A 115 -14.24 37.77 -5.57
C ILE A 115 -14.33 38.42 -4.20
N LYS A 116 -13.35 39.25 -3.87
CA LYS A 116 -13.34 40.00 -2.61
C LYS A 116 -14.22 41.23 -2.75
N THR A 117 -15.29 41.32 -1.98
CA THR A 117 -16.11 42.53 -1.83
C THR A 117 -15.61 43.34 -0.63
N LYS A 118 -16.23 44.51 -0.36
CA LYS A 118 -15.82 45.39 0.74
C LYS A 118 -15.94 44.73 2.12
N THR A 119 -16.81 43.72 2.24
CA THR A 119 -17.16 43.09 3.51
C THR A 119 -17.00 41.59 3.51
N ASP A 120 -17.05 40.91 2.36
CA ASP A 120 -17.00 39.45 2.28
C ASP A 120 -16.31 38.93 1.01
N SER A 121 -16.25 37.62 0.85
CA SER A 121 -15.87 36.96 -0.41
C SER A 121 -17.09 36.32 -1.05
N GLU A 122 -17.44 36.77 -2.25
CA GLU A 122 -18.63 36.33 -2.97
C GLU A 122 -18.27 35.39 -4.11
N LYS A 123 -19.14 34.42 -4.36
CA LYS A 123 -19.00 33.45 -5.44
C LYS A 123 -19.45 34.09 -6.75
N ALA A 124 -18.56 34.18 -7.73
CA ALA A 124 -18.83 34.70 -9.06
C ALA A 124 -18.49 33.68 -10.14
N TYR A 125 -19.12 33.83 -11.30
CA TYR A 125 -18.87 33.05 -12.51
C TYR A 125 -18.48 33.99 -13.63
N ILE A 126 -17.52 33.58 -14.45
CA ILE A 126 -17.20 34.30 -15.69
C ILE A 126 -18.21 33.79 -16.73
N VAL A 127 -19.06 34.69 -17.21
CA VAL A 127 -20.04 34.44 -18.28
C VAL A 127 -19.56 35.14 -19.53
#